data_AF-A0A9W9YWM0-F1
#
_entry.id   AF-A0A9W9YWM0-F1
#
_cell.length_a   1.000
_cell.length_b   1.000
_cell.length_c   1.000
_cell.angle_alpha   90.00
_cell.angle_beta   90.00
_cell.angle_gamma   90.00
#
_symmetry.space_group_name_H-M   'P 1'
#
loop_
_entity.id
_entity.type
_entity.pdbx_description
1 polymer ?
#
loop_
_entity_poly.entity_id
_entity_poly.type
_entity_poly.pdbx_seq_one_letter_code
_entity_poly.pdbx_strand_id
1 'polypeptide(L)'
;MRSNSKKVLFIVTTGKSWSGIHPLFPVKWIKKHGVEIFGLTIGHKKNALEQLQEIASDPVEKHVFWVKELQDIHALSTMLKGKGGFPTTCNGNGAFLDERRTVFLPWHRFFLLKLENLLTQIDCRVTLPYWDWSRTSGNPWEVDGPKSIWSNACYGLGGDGKEPNNCVVNGPFGQGQWNITIDDDKTTCLRRCFHGNPPDAQTVQSVLSLPWQNFSDFEKKLRVVFHHSVACDNIGGHVCSQFAAQTPEFILITSFVDKLWGQWQNMSDFHRDTGFPVVSTNLPGFELRYVGDVYRLDRQPGCVKVIYDKAIKLV
;
A
#
# COMPACT_ATOMS: atom_id res chain seq x y z
N MET A 1 2.50 24.38 25.92
CA MET A 1 2.67 22.91 26.13
C MET A 1 1.60 22.45 27.10
N ARG A 2 0.99 21.27 26.88
CA ARG A 2 -0.04 20.72 27.80
C ARG A 2 0.61 20.40 29.15
N SER A 3 -0.05 20.77 30.25
CA SER A 3 0.51 20.73 31.61
C SER A 3 0.76 19.32 32.19
N ASN A 4 0.32 18.26 31.50
CA ASN A 4 0.45 16.86 31.94
C ASN A 4 1.02 15.93 30.84
N SER A 5 1.68 16.46 29.81
CA SER A 5 2.33 15.61 28.81
C SER A 5 3.75 15.25 29.24
N LYS A 6 4.08 13.96 29.21
CA LYS A 6 5.48 13.51 29.28
C LYS A 6 6.28 14.17 28.16
N LYS A 7 7.47 14.67 28.49
CA LYS A 7 8.39 15.23 27.50
C LYS A 7 9.17 14.08 26.89
N VAL A 8 9.18 13.99 25.56
CA VAL A 8 9.84 12.89 24.85
C VAL A 8 10.85 13.46 23.86
N LEU A 9 12.02 12.84 23.76
CA LEU A 9 13.05 13.16 22.78
C LEU A 9 13.36 11.92 21.95
N PHE A 10 13.20 12.03 20.63
CA PHE A 10 13.60 10.99 19.68
C PHE A 10 14.95 11.34 19.08
N ILE A 11 15.90 10.41 19.16
CA ILE A 11 17.25 10.54 18.59
C ILE A 11 17.40 9.50 17.49
N VAL A 12 17.53 9.95 16.24
CA VAL A 12 17.73 9.10 15.07
C VAL A 12 19.16 9.31 14.57
N THR A 13 19.94 8.23 14.42
CA THR A 13 21.33 8.35 13.93
C THR A 13 21.78 7.14 13.11
N THR A 14 22.74 7.38 12.21
CA THR A 14 23.42 6.37 11.38
C THR A 14 24.87 6.11 11.82
N GLY A 15 25.33 6.74 12.92
CA GLY A 15 26.71 6.69 13.39
C GLY A 15 26.94 7.30 14.79
N LYS A 16 28.20 7.31 15.27
CA LYS A 16 28.59 8.00 16.52
C LYS A 16 28.60 9.52 16.34
N SER A 17 28.45 10.27 17.43
CA SER A 17 28.69 11.72 17.45
C SER A 17 30.17 12.04 17.16
N TRP A 18 30.41 13.01 16.27
CA TRP A 18 31.76 13.46 15.89
C TRP A 18 32.18 14.79 16.55
N SER A 19 31.35 15.37 17.42
CA SER A 19 31.55 16.72 17.97
C SER A 19 32.61 16.83 19.08
N GLY A 20 33.36 15.75 19.36
CA GLY A 20 34.37 15.71 20.43
C GLY A 20 33.81 15.72 21.86
N ILE A 21 32.49 15.90 22.04
CA ILE A 21 31.80 15.86 23.33
C ILE A 21 30.93 14.60 23.39
N HIS A 22 31.09 13.80 24.45
CA HIS A 22 30.32 12.57 24.61
C HIS A 22 28.82 12.88 24.83
N PRO A 23 27.89 12.30 24.05
CA PRO A 23 26.44 12.59 24.14
C PRO A 23 25.80 12.36 25.51
N LEU A 24 26.42 11.56 26.38
CA LEU A 24 26.02 11.38 27.78
C LEU A 24 25.96 12.70 28.57
N PHE A 25 26.85 13.65 28.27
CA PHE A 25 26.93 14.92 29.02
C PHE A 25 25.65 15.77 28.89
N PRO A 26 25.17 16.13 27.68
CA PRO A 26 23.92 16.87 27.56
C PRO A 26 22.70 16.04 27.99
N VAL A 27 22.72 14.73 27.78
CA VAL A 27 21.58 13.85 28.04
C VAL A 27 21.28 13.68 29.53
N LYS A 28 22.30 13.67 30.40
CA LYS A 28 22.11 13.62 31.87
C LYS A 28 21.22 14.78 32.37
N TRP A 29 21.42 15.98 31.84
CA TRP A 29 20.62 17.14 32.21
C TRP A 29 19.17 16.99 31.74
N ILE A 30 18.97 16.48 30.52
CA ILE A 30 17.65 16.29 29.90
C ILE A 30 16.82 15.24 30.65
N LYS A 31 17.43 14.09 30.99
CA LYS A 31 16.78 13.04 31.81
C LYS A 31 16.38 13.55 33.19
N LYS A 32 17.24 14.35 33.84
CA LYS A 32 16.95 14.95 35.17
C LYS A 32 15.71 15.87 35.15
N HIS A 33 15.36 16.42 34.00
CA HIS A 33 14.17 17.29 33.82
C HIS A 33 12.94 16.52 33.31
N GLY A 34 12.94 15.19 33.45
CA GLY A 34 11.77 14.34 33.19
C GLY A 34 11.49 14.10 31.71
N VAL A 35 12.52 14.17 30.86
CA VAL A 35 12.41 13.84 29.43
C VAL A 35 12.76 12.37 29.21
N GLU A 36 11.84 11.64 28.60
CA GLU A 36 11.99 10.24 28.18
C GLU A 36 12.66 10.19 26.79
N ILE A 37 13.75 9.43 26.66
CA ILE A 37 14.58 9.46 25.45
C ILE A 37 14.48 8.13 24.72
N PHE A 38 14.06 8.19 23.46
CA PHE A 38 14.01 7.06 22.55
C PHE A 38 15.11 7.20 21.49
N GLY A 39 15.81 6.11 21.24
CA GLY A 39 16.92 6.01 20.33
C GLY A 39 16.62 5.08 19.16
N LEU A 40 16.87 5.54 17.93
CA LEU A 40 16.78 4.76 16.71
C LEU A 40 18.12 4.80 15.98
N THR A 41 18.81 3.67 15.89
CA THR A 41 20.02 3.54 15.05
C THR A 41 19.70 2.82 13.76
N ILE A 42 20.29 3.32 12.66
CA ILE A 42 20.14 2.78 11.32
C ILE A 42 21.53 2.41 10.76
N GLY A 43 21.74 1.16 10.37
CA GLY A 43 22.99 0.70 9.75
C GLY A 43 23.71 -0.45 10.46
N HIS A 44 24.76 -0.98 9.81
CA HIS A 44 25.57 -2.12 10.28
C HIS A 44 26.58 -1.81 11.38
N LYS A 45 26.74 -0.55 11.78
CA LYS A 45 27.78 -0.13 12.74
C LYS A 45 27.32 -0.33 14.18
N LYS A 46 27.78 -1.39 14.84
CA LYS A 46 27.54 -1.68 16.27
C LYS A 46 27.84 -0.49 17.19
N ASN A 47 28.85 0.30 16.83
CA ASN A 47 29.33 1.43 17.61
C ASN A 47 28.27 2.54 17.79
N ALA A 48 27.31 2.69 16.87
CA ALA A 48 26.21 3.65 17.00
C ALA A 48 25.15 3.20 18.01
N LEU A 49 24.88 1.88 18.06
CA LEU A 49 23.97 1.26 18.99
C LEU A 49 24.47 1.40 20.44
N GLU A 50 25.74 1.14 20.68
CA GLU A 50 26.37 1.27 22.02
C GLU A 50 26.18 2.68 22.60
N GLN A 51 26.47 3.72 21.81
CA GLN A 51 26.33 5.11 22.25
C GLN A 51 24.86 5.52 22.46
N LEU A 52 23.91 4.92 21.72
CA LEU A 52 22.47 5.12 21.90
C LEU A 52 21.92 4.45 23.16
N GLN A 53 22.41 3.25 23.48
CA GLN A 53 22.07 2.53 24.71
C GLN A 53 22.48 3.32 25.95
N GLU A 54 23.60 4.04 25.88
CA GLU A 54 24.05 4.90 26.98
C GLU A 54 23.14 6.13 27.20
N ILE A 55 22.51 6.65 26.15
CA ILE A 55 21.73 7.89 26.23
C ILE A 55 20.20 7.68 26.30
N ALA A 56 19.68 6.55 25.86
CA ALA A 56 18.25 6.25 25.93
C ALA A 56 17.75 6.01 27.37
N SER A 57 16.45 6.16 27.61
CA SER A 57 15.85 5.90 28.93
C SER A 57 15.83 4.41 29.27
N ASP A 58 15.82 4.08 30.57
CA ASP A 58 15.64 2.70 31.05
C ASP A 58 14.16 2.28 31.00
N PRO A 59 13.85 1.00 30.71
CA PRO A 59 14.77 -0.05 30.30
C PRO A 59 15.13 0.06 28.81
N VAL A 60 16.38 -0.25 28.46
CA VAL A 60 16.95 -0.05 27.12
C VAL A 60 16.15 -0.77 26.03
N GLU A 61 15.62 -1.95 26.33
CA GLU A 61 14.88 -2.80 25.40
C GLU A 61 13.55 -2.17 24.95
N LYS A 62 13.05 -1.17 25.69
CA LYS A 62 11.84 -0.41 25.35
C LYS A 62 12.11 0.92 24.68
N HIS A 63 13.36 1.38 24.71
CA HIS A 63 13.73 2.75 24.31
C HIS A 63 14.80 2.81 23.24
N VAL A 64 15.45 1.69 22.90
CA VAL A 64 16.45 1.61 21.84
C VAL A 64 16.00 0.64 20.77
N PHE A 65 15.86 1.17 19.57
CA PHE A 65 15.50 0.42 18.38
C PHE A 65 16.69 0.39 17.44
N TRP A 66 17.02 -0.81 16.98
CA TRP A 66 18.02 -0.98 15.94
C TRP A 66 17.37 -1.47 14.67
N VAL A 67 17.59 -0.71 13.62
CA VAL A 67 17.20 -1.06 12.28
C VAL A 67 18.47 -1.25 11.48
N LYS A 68 18.61 -2.42 10.85
CA LYS A 68 19.85 -2.79 10.14
C LYS A 68 20.16 -1.82 9.01
N GLU A 69 19.15 -1.31 8.31
CA GLU A 69 19.26 -0.35 7.21
C GLU A 69 17.94 0.44 7.09
N LEU A 70 17.95 1.66 6.53
CA LEU A 70 16.71 2.41 6.18
C LEU A 70 15.91 1.72 5.03
N GLN A 71 16.20 0.45 4.78
CA GLN A 71 15.66 -0.36 3.71
C GLN A 71 14.26 -0.89 4.01
N ASP A 72 13.56 -0.49 5.08
CA ASP A 72 12.11 -0.78 5.18
C ASP A 72 11.29 0.08 4.19
N ILE A 73 11.79 1.27 3.85
CA ILE A 73 11.27 2.11 2.75
C ILE A 73 11.80 1.61 1.39
N HIS A 74 13.02 1.09 1.35
CA HIS A 74 13.55 0.45 0.14
C HIS A 74 12.95 -0.94 -0.09
N ALA A 75 12.45 -1.63 0.94
CA ALA A 75 11.73 -2.89 0.84
C ALA A 75 10.35 -2.62 0.27
N LEU A 76 9.69 -1.50 0.62
CA LEU A 76 8.56 -1.00 -0.14
C LEU A 76 8.97 -0.71 -1.57
N SER A 77 9.99 0.11 -1.82
CA SER A 77 10.45 0.39 -3.19
C SER A 77 10.77 -0.88 -4.01
N THR A 78 11.49 -1.86 -3.46
CA THR A 78 11.83 -3.16 -4.05
C THR A 78 10.60 -4.09 -4.15
N MET A 79 9.67 -4.05 -3.19
CA MET A 79 8.39 -4.76 -3.27
C MET A 79 7.47 -4.17 -4.32
N LEU A 80 7.58 -2.88 -4.63
CA LEU A 80 6.77 -2.17 -5.62
C LEU A 80 7.46 -2.13 -7.00
N LYS A 81 8.79 -2.22 -7.05
CA LYS A 81 9.60 -2.18 -8.28
C LYS A 81 9.32 -3.41 -9.13
N GLY A 82 8.83 -3.18 -10.35
CA GLY A 82 8.48 -4.22 -11.31
C GLY A 82 7.29 -5.10 -10.89
N LYS A 83 6.52 -4.72 -9.87
CA LYS A 83 5.36 -5.49 -9.39
C LYS A 83 4.05 -4.80 -9.78
N GLY A 84 3.06 -5.60 -10.16
CA GLY A 84 1.69 -5.15 -10.38
C GLY A 84 1.39 -4.56 -11.76
N GLY A 85 2.29 -4.70 -12.74
CA GLY A 85 2.12 -3.97 -13.99
C GLY A 85 2.01 -4.77 -15.26
N PHE A 86 1.36 -4.12 -16.22
CA PHE A 86 1.19 -4.53 -17.60
C PHE A 86 2.08 -3.62 -18.48
N PRO A 87 2.68 -4.10 -19.58
CA PRO A 87 3.47 -3.23 -20.44
C PRO A 87 2.52 -2.33 -21.23
N THR A 88 2.46 -1.02 -20.97
CA THR A 88 1.74 -0.08 -21.84
C THR A 88 2.07 1.40 -21.63
N THR A 89 1.95 2.16 -22.73
CA THR A 89 1.99 3.63 -22.81
C THR A 89 0.57 4.20 -22.73
N CYS A 90 0.43 5.53 -22.58
CA CYS A 90 -0.85 6.23 -22.45
C CYS A 90 -1.90 5.97 -23.56
N ASN A 91 -1.56 5.26 -24.64
CA ASN A 91 -2.46 4.88 -25.74
C ASN A 91 -2.15 3.47 -26.31
N GLY A 92 -1.45 2.61 -25.58
CA GLY A 92 -1.03 1.33 -26.13
C GLY A 92 -2.10 0.24 -26.00
N ASN A 93 -2.40 -0.42 -27.11
CA ASN A 93 -3.00 -1.76 -27.10
C ASN A 93 -1.93 -2.76 -26.60
N GLY A 94 -1.73 -2.81 -25.28
CA GLY A 94 -0.79 -3.75 -24.65
C GLY A 94 -1.36 -5.15 -24.69
N ALA A 95 -0.73 -6.03 -25.45
CA ALA A 95 -1.08 -7.44 -25.50
C ALA A 95 -1.07 -8.06 -24.09
N PHE A 96 -2.19 -8.71 -23.76
CA PHE A 96 -2.37 -9.58 -22.60
C PHE A 96 -1.20 -10.57 -22.49
N LEU A 97 -0.35 -10.42 -21.47
CA LEU A 97 0.49 -11.52 -21.01
C LEU A 97 -0.25 -12.27 -19.90
N ASP A 98 -0.88 -13.36 -20.34
CA ASP A 98 -1.69 -14.37 -19.68
C ASP A 98 -0.98 -15.17 -18.57
N GLU A 99 0.04 -14.62 -17.92
CA GLU A 99 0.85 -15.39 -16.96
C GLU A 99 0.48 -15.11 -15.50
N ARG A 100 -0.78 -15.39 -15.12
CA ARG A 100 -1.17 -16.00 -13.82
C ARG A 100 -2.65 -15.82 -13.43
N ARG A 101 -3.59 -16.25 -14.29
CA ARG A 101 -5.01 -16.45 -13.90
C ARG A 101 -5.16 -17.20 -12.57
N THR A 102 -4.26 -18.15 -12.31
CA THR A 102 -4.30 -19.02 -11.13
C THR A 102 -3.85 -18.37 -9.82
N VAL A 103 -3.14 -17.24 -9.85
CA VAL A 103 -2.67 -16.60 -8.60
C VAL A 103 -2.94 -15.10 -8.50
N PHE A 104 -3.66 -14.48 -9.44
CA PHE A 104 -3.93 -13.04 -9.41
C PHE A 104 -4.52 -12.56 -8.07
N LEU A 105 -5.69 -13.06 -7.67
CA LEU A 105 -6.34 -12.64 -6.42
C LEU A 105 -5.50 -12.97 -5.17
N PRO A 106 -4.99 -14.21 -4.97
CA PRO A 106 -4.19 -14.51 -3.77
C PRO A 106 -2.86 -13.76 -3.72
N TRP A 107 -2.23 -13.49 -4.87
CA TRP A 107 -1.01 -12.69 -4.94
C TRP A 107 -1.25 -11.26 -4.47
N HIS A 108 -2.31 -10.62 -4.97
CA HIS A 108 -2.65 -9.25 -4.59
C HIS A 108 -3.07 -9.15 -3.12
N ARG A 109 -3.85 -10.12 -2.61
CA ARG A 109 -4.18 -10.19 -1.17
C ARG A 109 -2.94 -10.31 -0.30
N PHE A 110 -1.98 -11.17 -0.68
CA PHE A 110 -0.75 -11.31 0.09
C PHE A 110 0.15 -10.07 0.00
N PHE A 111 0.18 -9.42 -1.16
CA PHE A 111 0.85 -8.13 -1.32
C PHE A 111 0.27 -7.07 -0.36
N LEU A 112 -1.05 -6.93 -0.31
CA LEU A 112 -1.72 -6.01 0.62
C LEU A 112 -1.43 -6.35 2.08
N LEU A 113 -1.50 -7.64 2.45
CA LEU A 113 -1.16 -8.08 3.81
C LEU A 113 0.29 -7.72 4.19
N LYS A 114 1.24 -7.91 3.29
CA LYS A 114 2.65 -7.56 3.55
C LYS A 114 2.84 -6.06 3.66
N LEU A 115 2.18 -5.29 2.81
CA LEU A 115 2.20 -3.83 2.85
C LEU A 115 1.62 -3.30 4.17
N GLU A 116 0.44 -3.77 4.58
CA GLU A 116 -0.19 -3.35 5.84
C GLU A 116 0.65 -3.73 7.06
N ASN A 117 1.22 -4.94 7.08
CA ASN A 117 2.13 -5.37 8.15
C ASN A 117 3.42 -4.53 8.23
N LEU A 118 3.88 -3.94 7.12
CA LEU A 118 5.01 -3.01 7.15
C LEU A 118 4.58 -1.64 7.69
N LEU A 119 3.44 -1.11 7.25
CA LEU A 119 2.93 0.19 7.70
C LEU A 119 2.57 0.18 9.19
N THR A 120 2.03 -0.93 9.70
CA THR A 120 1.67 -1.09 11.12
C THR A 120 2.88 -1.16 12.05
N GLN A 121 4.08 -1.50 11.55
CA GLN A 121 5.32 -1.39 12.31
C GLN A 121 5.72 0.07 12.56
N ILE A 122 5.28 1.00 11.70
CA ILE A 122 5.50 2.43 11.86
C ILE A 122 4.41 3.01 12.79
N ASP A 123 3.13 2.72 12.51
CA ASP A 123 2.00 3.12 13.35
C ASP A 123 0.91 2.05 13.28
N CYS A 124 0.63 1.40 14.41
CA CYS A 124 -0.32 0.30 14.52
C CYS A 124 -1.79 0.69 14.23
N ARG A 125 -2.09 1.98 14.07
CA ARG A 125 -3.42 2.49 13.70
C ARG A 125 -3.62 2.59 12.19
N VAL A 126 -2.56 2.42 11.39
CA VAL A 126 -2.64 2.50 9.94
C VAL A 126 -3.25 1.21 9.39
N THR A 127 -4.27 1.37 8.56
CA THR A 127 -4.89 0.30 7.75
C THR A 127 -4.90 0.71 6.29
N LEU A 128 -4.94 -0.26 5.38
CA LEU A 128 -5.02 0.04 3.95
C LEU A 128 -6.43 0.49 3.54
N PRO A 129 -6.59 1.71 2.95
CA PRO A 129 -7.87 2.14 2.43
C PRO A 129 -8.17 1.51 1.07
N TYR A 130 -9.44 1.50 0.69
CA TYR A 130 -9.91 1.12 -0.65
C TYR A 130 -10.68 2.28 -1.28
N TRP A 131 -10.70 2.32 -2.62
CA TRP A 131 -11.55 3.25 -3.36
C TRP A 131 -12.80 2.55 -3.87
N ASP A 132 -13.95 2.82 -3.24
CA ASP A 132 -15.25 2.34 -3.73
C ASP A 132 -15.78 3.28 -4.81
N TRP A 133 -15.29 3.08 -6.03
CA TRP A 133 -15.72 3.86 -7.19
C TRP A 133 -17.21 3.70 -7.52
N SER A 134 -17.84 2.61 -7.06
CA SER A 134 -19.26 2.34 -7.29
C SER A 134 -20.20 3.32 -6.59
N ARG A 135 -19.68 4.05 -5.58
CA ARG A 135 -20.41 5.08 -4.84
C ARG A 135 -20.44 6.43 -5.52
N THR A 136 -19.64 6.63 -6.57
CA THR A 136 -19.59 7.92 -7.25
C THR A 136 -20.64 7.99 -8.34
N SER A 137 -21.65 8.84 -8.15
CA SER A 137 -22.62 9.19 -9.18
C SER A 137 -22.14 10.42 -9.96
N GLY A 138 -22.06 10.36 -11.29
CA GLY A 138 -21.65 11.49 -12.11
C GLY A 138 -20.17 11.46 -12.48
N ASN A 139 -19.46 12.57 -12.27
CA ASN A 139 -18.03 12.69 -12.62
C ASN A 139 -17.15 12.10 -11.50
N PRO A 140 -16.40 11.01 -11.74
CA PRO A 140 -15.52 10.43 -10.74
C PRO A 140 -14.22 11.20 -10.52
N TRP A 141 -13.90 12.20 -11.35
CA TRP A 141 -12.59 12.86 -11.42
C TRP A 141 -12.55 14.27 -10.79
N GLU A 142 -13.44 14.57 -9.85
CA GLU A 142 -13.56 15.92 -9.27
C GLU A 142 -12.34 16.31 -8.43
N VAL A 143 -11.61 17.37 -8.82
CA VAL A 143 -10.39 17.81 -8.11
C VAL A 143 -10.70 18.76 -6.95
N ASP A 144 -11.81 19.49 -7.00
CA ASP A 144 -12.23 20.44 -5.95
C ASP A 144 -13.34 19.88 -5.06
N GLY A 145 -13.70 18.59 -5.25
CA GLY A 145 -14.72 17.92 -4.46
C GLY A 145 -14.22 17.60 -3.04
N PRO A 146 -14.90 18.06 -1.96
CA PRO A 146 -14.45 17.85 -0.58
C PRO A 146 -14.46 16.37 -0.13
N LYS A 147 -15.14 15.50 -0.88
CA LYS A 147 -15.19 14.05 -0.66
C LYS A 147 -14.50 13.25 -1.76
N SER A 148 -13.94 13.92 -2.77
CA SER A 148 -13.28 13.26 -3.88
C SER A 148 -11.91 12.76 -3.45
N ILE A 149 -11.62 11.49 -3.79
CA ILE A 149 -10.28 10.95 -3.60
C ILE A 149 -9.26 11.58 -4.55
N TRP A 150 -9.69 12.18 -5.66
CA TRP A 150 -8.82 12.85 -6.64
C TRP A 150 -8.62 14.33 -6.33
N SER A 151 -9.01 14.75 -5.12
CA SER A 151 -8.88 16.14 -4.70
C SER A 151 -7.42 16.60 -4.71
N ASN A 152 -7.22 17.90 -4.97
CA ASN A 152 -5.92 18.57 -4.78
C ASN A 152 -5.59 18.83 -3.30
N ALA A 153 -6.52 18.60 -2.38
CA ALA A 153 -6.31 18.79 -0.95
C ALA A 153 -5.31 17.76 -0.38
N CYS A 154 -4.82 18.01 0.83
CA CYS A 154 -3.81 17.18 1.48
C CYS A 154 -4.23 15.71 1.72
N TYR A 155 -5.54 15.42 1.68
CA TYR A 155 -6.09 14.06 1.82
C TYR A 155 -6.35 13.37 0.47
N GLY A 156 -6.25 14.09 -0.66
CA GLY A 156 -6.53 13.56 -1.98
C GLY A 156 -5.29 13.00 -2.68
N LEU A 157 -5.50 12.40 -3.84
CA LEU A 157 -4.47 11.79 -4.68
C LEU A 157 -3.93 12.74 -5.76
N GLY A 158 -4.48 13.95 -5.88
CA GLY A 158 -4.30 14.80 -7.05
C GLY A 158 -5.15 14.34 -8.25
N GLY A 159 -5.34 15.23 -9.20
CA GLY A 159 -6.16 15.03 -10.39
C GLY A 159 -5.40 14.44 -11.57
N ASP A 160 -5.87 14.79 -12.76
CA ASP A 160 -5.35 14.30 -14.04
C ASP A 160 -3.96 14.84 -14.39
N GLY A 161 -3.29 14.15 -15.31
CA GLY A 161 -2.07 14.61 -15.93
C GLY A 161 -2.28 15.84 -16.82
N LYS A 162 -1.27 16.69 -16.93
CA LYS A 162 -1.26 17.81 -17.90
C LYS A 162 -0.26 17.56 -19.04
N GLU A 163 -0.74 17.74 -20.27
CA GLU A 163 0.07 17.76 -21.48
C GLU A 163 1.21 18.82 -21.39
N PRO A 164 2.37 18.61 -22.05
CA PRO A 164 2.67 17.53 -23.01
C PRO A 164 3.14 16.20 -22.38
N ASN A 165 3.41 16.19 -21.08
CA ASN A 165 4.08 15.06 -20.40
C ASN A 165 3.13 14.21 -19.55
N ASN A 166 1.87 14.63 -19.45
CA ASN A 166 0.83 14.05 -18.61
C ASN A 166 1.23 13.89 -17.14
N CYS A 167 2.07 14.80 -16.64
CA CYS A 167 2.43 14.85 -15.22
C CYS A 167 1.24 15.32 -14.39
N VAL A 168 0.98 14.66 -13.27
CA VAL A 168 0.09 15.16 -12.22
C VAL A 168 0.76 16.39 -11.60
N VAL A 169 0.08 17.52 -11.55
CA VAL A 169 0.67 18.80 -11.09
C VAL A 169 0.09 19.32 -9.76
N ASN A 170 -0.87 18.61 -9.17
CA ASN A 170 -1.58 19.04 -7.97
C ASN A 170 -1.66 17.91 -6.92
N GLY A 171 -2.05 18.28 -5.71
CA GLY A 171 -2.16 17.35 -4.59
C GLY A 171 -0.81 16.86 -4.03
N PRO A 172 -0.84 16.00 -3.00
CA PRO A 172 0.34 15.46 -2.34
C PRO A 172 1.27 14.65 -3.26
N PHE A 173 0.74 14.13 -4.36
CA PHE A 173 1.45 13.28 -5.32
C PHE A 173 1.77 14.00 -6.64
N GLY A 174 1.66 15.33 -6.65
CA GLY A 174 2.01 16.15 -7.80
C GLY A 174 3.52 16.17 -8.08
N GLN A 175 3.87 16.65 -9.27
CA GLN A 175 5.23 16.83 -9.72
C GLN A 175 6.07 17.62 -8.70
N GLY A 176 7.26 17.10 -8.38
CA GLY A 176 8.15 17.66 -7.37
C GLY A 176 7.86 17.21 -5.94
N GLN A 177 6.72 16.58 -5.69
CA GLN A 177 6.38 15.95 -4.39
C GLN A 177 6.47 14.42 -4.46
N TRP A 178 6.08 13.83 -5.58
CA TRP A 178 6.15 12.38 -5.82
C TRP A 178 6.88 12.05 -7.11
N ASN A 179 7.82 11.12 -7.01
CA ASN A 179 8.62 10.65 -8.12
C ASN A 179 8.42 9.14 -8.29
N ILE A 180 8.18 8.72 -9.53
CA ILE A 180 8.18 7.32 -9.96
C ILE A 180 9.61 6.94 -10.33
N THR A 181 10.12 5.88 -9.72
CA THR A 181 11.44 5.32 -10.03
C THR A 181 11.30 4.31 -11.16
N ILE A 182 11.90 4.62 -12.32
CA ILE A 182 11.88 3.75 -13.50
C ILE A 182 13.08 2.79 -13.40
N ASP A 183 14.28 3.34 -13.22
CA ASP A 183 15.55 2.65 -13.02
C ASP A 183 16.36 3.39 -11.96
N ASP A 184 17.49 2.82 -11.51
CA ASP A 184 18.29 3.37 -10.39
C ASP A 184 18.77 4.82 -10.63
N ASP A 185 18.88 5.24 -11.89
CA ASP A 185 19.31 6.59 -12.30
C ASP A 185 18.18 7.46 -12.89
N LYS A 186 16.95 6.94 -13.00
CA LYS A 186 15.85 7.62 -13.69
C LYS A 186 14.59 7.69 -12.85
N THR A 187 14.23 8.91 -12.49
CA THR A 187 12.95 9.23 -11.88
C THR A 187 12.11 10.11 -12.79
N THR A 188 10.79 9.95 -12.77
CA THR A 188 9.84 10.83 -13.46
C THR A 188 8.69 11.24 -12.55
N CYS A 189 7.87 12.21 -12.97
CA CYS A 189 6.65 12.59 -12.28
C CYS A 189 5.61 11.45 -12.32
N LEU A 190 4.67 11.40 -11.38
CA LEU A 190 3.45 10.60 -11.55
C LEU A 190 2.70 11.08 -12.80
N ARG A 191 2.15 10.15 -13.58
CA ARG A 191 1.42 10.43 -14.81
C ARG A 191 0.09 9.72 -14.81
N ARG A 192 -0.95 10.42 -15.27
CA ARG A 192 -2.34 9.96 -15.39
C ARG A 192 -2.95 10.49 -16.67
N CYS A 193 -4.01 9.83 -17.13
CA CYS A 193 -4.80 10.20 -18.30
C CYS A 193 -6.24 9.74 -18.05
N PHE A 194 -7.00 10.54 -17.29
CA PHE A 194 -8.35 10.18 -16.88
C PHE A 194 -9.28 10.06 -18.09
N HIS A 195 -10.02 8.95 -18.15
CA HIS A 195 -10.93 8.68 -19.26
C HIS A 195 -12.17 7.90 -18.82
N GLY A 196 -13.32 8.27 -19.40
CA GLY A 196 -14.59 7.60 -19.13
C GLY A 196 -14.95 7.54 -17.63
N ASN A 197 -15.74 6.54 -17.27
CA ASN A 197 -16.16 6.27 -15.89
C ASN A 197 -15.84 4.82 -15.51
N PRO A 198 -15.47 4.56 -14.24
CA PRO A 198 -15.31 3.21 -13.74
C PRO A 198 -16.67 2.50 -13.61
N PRO A 199 -16.68 1.16 -13.44
CA PRO A 199 -17.92 0.37 -13.31
C PRO A 199 -18.82 0.85 -12.16
N ASP A 200 -20.12 0.97 -12.43
CA ASP A 200 -21.10 1.45 -11.46
C ASP A 200 -21.52 0.39 -10.41
N ALA A 201 -22.35 0.81 -9.45
CA ALA A 201 -22.90 -0.06 -8.42
C ALA A 201 -23.69 -1.25 -8.99
N GLN A 202 -24.41 -1.07 -10.10
CA GLN A 202 -25.16 -2.14 -10.73
C GLN A 202 -24.21 -3.21 -11.29
N THR A 203 -23.12 -2.78 -11.93
CA THR A 203 -22.09 -3.68 -12.45
C THR A 203 -21.41 -4.45 -11.32
N VAL A 204 -21.02 -3.77 -10.24
CA VAL A 204 -20.46 -4.42 -9.04
C VAL A 204 -21.42 -5.45 -8.46
N GLN A 205 -22.70 -5.10 -8.30
CA GLN A 205 -23.71 -6.00 -7.76
C GLN A 205 -23.96 -7.22 -8.67
N SER A 206 -23.93 -7.02 -9.99
CA SER A 206 -24.09 -8.13 -10.96
C SER A 206 -22.97 -9.15 -10.83
N VAL A 207 -21.72 -8.70 -10.63
CA VAL A 207 -20.56 -9.58 -10.43
C VAL A 207 -20.64 -10.28 -9.08
N LEU A 208 -21.02 -9.57 -8.01
CA LEU A 208 -21.20 -10.18 -6.69
C LEU A 208 -22.33 -11.23 -6.69
N SER A 209 -23.33 -11.11 -7.56
CA SER A 209 -24.42 -12.09 -7.68
C SER A 209 -24.07 -13.38 -8.42
N LEU A 210 -22.87 -13.47 -9.02
CA LEU A 210 -22.45 -14.67 -9.73
C LEU A 210 -22.38 -15.87 -8.75
N PRO A 211 -22.97 -17.02 -9.11
CA PRO A 211 -22.95 -18.19 -8.24
C PRO A 211 -21.55 -18.80 -8.17
N TRP A 212 -21.27 -19.57 -7.11
CA TRP A 212 -19.97 -20.20 -6.90
C TRP A 212 -19.49 -21.05 -8.08
N GLN A 213 -20.40 -21.73 -8.80
CA GLN A 213 -20.08 -22.51 -10.00
C GLN A 213 -19.41 -21.68 -11.10
N ASN A 214 -19.66 -20.37 -11.12
CA ASN A 214 -19.17 -19.44 -12.13
C ASN A 214 -17.93 -18.67 -11.64
N PHE A 215 -17.13 -19.28 -10.76
CA PHE A 215 -15.93 -18.65 -10.23
C PHE A 215 -14.98 -18.12 -11.31
N SER A 216 -14.82 -18.85 -12.41
CA SER A 216 -13.98 -18.40 -13.53
C SER A 216 -14.43 -17.04 -14.09
N ASP A 217 -15.73 -16.84 -14.22
CA ASP A 217 -16.28 -15.58 -14.71
C ASP A 217 -16.14 -14.48 -13.65
N PHE A 218 -16.38 -14.83 -12.38
CA PHE A 218 -16.19 -13.93 -11.25
C PHE A 218 -14.74 -13.42 -11.17
N GLU A 219 -13.75 -14.32 -11.18
CA GLU A 219 -12.31 -13.98 -11.17
C GLU A 219 -11.96 -13.09 -12.36
N LYS A 220 -12.43 -13.45 -13.57
CA LYS A 220 -12.17 -12.68 -14.78
C LYS A 220 -12.77 -11.27 -14.68
N LYS A 221 -13.95 -11.10 -14.09
CA LYS A 221 -14.55 -9.78 -13.85
C LYS A 221 -13.72 -8.96 -12.87
N LEU A 222 -13.27 -9.56 -11.76
CA LEU A 222 -12.39 -8.86 -10.82
C LEU A 222 -11.06 -8.43 -11.45
N ARG A 223 -10.38 -9.34 -12.17
CA ARG A 223 -9.07 -9.09 -12.76
C ARG A 223 -9.12 -8.15 -13.96
N VAL A 224 -10.03 -8.39 -14.91
CA VAL A 224 -10.06 -7.64 -16.17
C VAL A 224 -10.86 -6.36 -16.04
N VAL A 225 -12.05 -6.42 -15.44
CA VAL A 225 -12.95 -5.26 -15.42
C VAL A 225 -12.66 -4.35 -14.23
N PHE A 226 -12.51 -4.92 -13.03
CA PHE A 226 -12.40 -4.10 -11.81
C PHE A 226 -10.97 -3.70 -11.46
N HIS A 227 -9.96 -4.47 -11.88
CA HIS A 227 -8.56 -4.11 -11.67
C HIS A 227 -7.96 -3.49 -12.92
N HIS A 228 -7.87 -4.25 -14.02
CA HIS A 228 -7.19 -3.80 -15.23
C HIS A 228 -7.89 -2.62 -15.91
N SER A 229 -9.18 -2.72 -16.27
CA SER A 229 -9.87 -1.62 -16.95
C SER A 229 -9.97 -0.35 -16.10
N VAL A 230 -10.19 -0.47 -14.78
CA VAL A 230 -10.18 0.72 -13.89
C VAL A 230 -8.80 1.39 -13.88
N ALA A 231 -7.72 0.61 -13.81
CA ALA A 231 -6.36 1.16 -13.85
C ALA A 231 -5.99 1.72 -15.23
N CYS A 232 -6.22 0.95 -16.28
CA CYS A 232 -5.74 1.23 -17.63
C CYS A 232 -6.67 2.11 -18.45
N ASP A 233 -7.95 1.75 -18.51
CA ASP A 233 -8.91 2.43 -19.37
C ASP A 233 -9.48 3.70 -18.71
N ASN A 234 -9.50 3.75 -17.37
CA ASN A 234 -10.05 4.89 -16.66
C ASN A 234 -9.03 5.86 -16.07
N ILE A 235 -7.93 5.36 -15.49
CA ILE A 235 -6.90 6.23 -14.88
C ILE A 235 -5.71 6.47 -15.82
N GLY A 236 -5.28 5.42 -16.53
CA GLY A 236 -4.16 5.47 -17.46
C GLY A 236 -2.82 5.83 -16.81
N GLY A 237 -1.82 6.13 -17.64
CA GLY A 237 -0.49 6.53 -17.16
C GLY A 237 0.23 5.43 -16.37
N HIS A 238 0.84 5.79 -15.23
CA HIS A 238 1.73 4.87 -14.51
C HIS A 238 1.02 3.69 -13.84
N VAL A 239 -0.26 3.83 -13.45
CA VAL A 239 -1.01 2.71 -12.84
C VAL A 239 -1.29 1.59 -13.86
N CYS A 240 -1.18 1.89 -15.16
CA CYS A 240 -1.23 0.93 -16.26
C CYS A 240 0.17 0.59 -16.80
N SER A 241 1.14 0.40 -15.91
CA SER A 241 2.52 0.10 -16.31
C SER A 241 3.15 -0.88 -15.31
N GLN A 242 4.34 -1.41 -15.61
CA GLN A 242 5.21 -2.14 -14.66
C GLN A 242 5.51 -1.40 -13.35
N PHE A 243 5.23 -0.09 -13.29
CA PHE A 243 5.41 0.76 -12.11
C PHE A 243 4.13 1.00 -11.33
N ALA A 244 3.04 0.28 -11.64
CA ALA A 244 1.72 0.51 -11.06
C ALA A 244 1.74 0.55 -9.53
N ALA A 245 2.46 -0.37 -8.88
CA ALA A 245 2.54 -0.42 -7.43
C ALA A 245 3.22 0.81 -6.79
N GLN A 246 3.99 1.59 -7.56
CA GLN A 246 4.57 2.86 -7.10
C GLN A 246 3.58 4.04 -7.16
N THR A 247 2.36 3.82 -7.66
CA THR A 247 1.30 4.83 -7.66
C THR A 247 0.41 4.66 -6.44
N PRO A 248 -0.04 5.75 -5.79
CA PRO A 248 -0.89 5.64 -4.61
C PRO A 248 -2.23 4.97 -4.92
N GLU A 249 -2.82 5.22 -6.10
CA GLU A 249 -4.10 4.65 -6.53
C GLU A 249 -4.09 3.12 -6.66
N PHE A 250 -2.95 2.48 -6.96
CA PHE A 250 -2.88 1.03 -7.14
C PHE A 250 -3.30 0.25 -5.89
N ILE A 251 -2.90 0.72 -4.70
CA ILE A 251 -3.24 0.09 -3.43
C ILE A 251 -4.76 0.18 -3.19
N LEU A 252 -5.36 1.32 -3.50
CA LEU A 252 -6.79 1.56 -3.30
C LEU A 252 -7.64 0.69 -4.24
N ILE A 253 -7.21 0.56 -5.50
CA ILE A 253 -7.88 -0.28 -6.50
C ILE A 253 -7.80 -1.75 -6.09
N THR A 254 -6.60 -2.20 -5.77
CA THR A 254 -6.34 -3.59 -5.39
C THR A 254 -7.08 -3.95 -4.10
N SER A 255 -7.14 -3.06 -3.12
CA SER A 255 -7.88 -3.26 -1.87
C SER A 255 -9.39 -3.36 -2.10
N PHE A 256 -9.95 -2.60 -3.04
CA PHE A 256 -11.38 -2.72 -3.35
C PHE A 256 -11.70 -4.05 -4.05
N VAL A 257 -10.86 -4.48 -5.01
CA VAL A 257 -10.97 -5.80 -5.64
C VAL A 257 -10.89 -6.93 -4.62
N ASP A 258 -9.96 -6.83 -3.66
CA ASP A 258 -9.81 -7.81 -2.59
C ASP A 258 -11.02 -7.85 -1.65
N LYS A 259 -11.57 -6.67 -1.31
CA LYS A 259 -12.82 -6.55 -0.55
C LYS A 259 -13.98 -7.23 -1.26
N LEU A 260 -14.15 -7.03 -2.57
CA LEU A 260 -15.22 -7.66 -3.36
C LEU A 260 -15.06 -9.18 -3.39
N TRP A 261 -13.82 -9.68 -3.54
CA TRP A 261 -13.55 -11.11 -3.43
C TRP A 261 -13.92 -11.66 -2.05
N GLY A 262 -13.53 -10.97 -0.98
CA GLY A 262 -13.90 -11.34 0.39
C GLY A 262 -15.41 -11.35 0.63
N GLN A 263 -16.15 -10.38 0.08
CA GLN A 263 -17.61 -10.33 0.16
C GLN A 263 -18.26 -11.53 -0.53
N TRP A 264 -17.76 -11.89 -1.72
CA TRP A 264 -18.24 -13.05 -2.46
C TRP A 264 -17.94 -14.37 -1.72
N GLN A 265 -16.74 -14.53 -1.17
CA GLN A 265 -16.38 -15.70 -0.35
C GLN A 265 -17.27 -15.84 0.90
N ASN A 266 -17.74 -14.73 1.47
CA ASN A 266 -18.60 -14.73 2.66
C ASN A 266 -20.07 -15.10 2.36
N MET A 267 -20.46 -15.33 1.11
CA MET A 267 -21.83 -15.68 0.77
C MET A 267 -22.21 -17.11 1.18
N SER A 268 -21.29 -18.06 1.01
CA SER A 268 -21.45 -19.43 1.52
C SER A 268 -20.12 -20.19 1.54
N ASP A 269 -20.09 -21.32 2.21
CA ASP A 269 -18.95 -22.25 2.23
C ASP A 269 -18.53 -22.69 0.82
N PHE A 270 -19.50 -22.88 -0.10
CA PHE A 270 -19.19 -23.20 -1.50
C PHE A 270 -18.47 -22.07 -2.24
N HIS A 271 -18.78 -20.80 -1.94
CA HIS A 271 -18.07 -19.65 -2.52
C HIS A 271 -16.66 -19.57 -1.95
N ARG A 272 -16.53 -19.80 -0.65
CA ARG A 272 -15.24 -19.76 0.05
C ARG A 272 -14.27 -20.84 -0.43
N ASP A 273 -14.77 -22.05 -0.65
CA ASP A 273 -13.95 -23.24 -0.89
C ASP A 273 -13.75 -23.51 -2.41
N THR A 274 -14.29 -22.64 -3.27
CA THR A 274 -14.14 -22.70 -4.73
C THR A 274 -12.99 -21.83 -5.23
N GLY A 275 -12.37 -22.26 -6.34
CA GLY A 275 -11.89 -21.33 -7.36
C GLY A 275 -10.41 -21.33 -7.69
N PHE A 276 -9.54 -21.82 -6.81
CA PHE A 276 -8.11 -21.87 -7.11
C PHE A 276 -7.60 -23.31 -7.10
N PRO A 277 -6.84 -23.73 -8.13
CA PRO A 277 -6.20 -25.05 -8.10
C PRO A 277 -5.27 -25.11 -6.89
N VAL A 278 -4.96 -26.30 -6.39
CA VAL A 278 -3.90 -26.50 -5.40
C VAL A 278 -2.59 -26.01 -6.03
N VAL A 279 -2.22 -24.76 -5.77
CA VAL A 279 -0.96 -24.20 -6.24
C VAL A 279 0.11 -24.72 -5.28
N SER A 280 0.84 -25.74 -5.72
CA SER A 280 1.97 -26.34 -5.00
C SER A 280 3.23 -25.49 -5.04
N THR A 281 3.19 -24.34 -5.72
CA THR A 281 4.32 -23.42 -5.91
C THR A 281 4.12 -22.13 -5.12
N ASN A 282 5.22 -21.49 -4.72
CA ASN A 282 5.19 -20.22 -4.02
C ASN A 282 4.55 -19.12 -4.86
N LEU A 283 3.93 -18.13 -4.20
CA LEU A 283 3.53 -16.91 -4.88
C LEU A 283 4.78 -16.20 -5.44
N PRO A 284 4.74 -15.71 -6.68
CA PRO A 284 5.91 -15.09 -7.31
C PRO A 284 6.43 -13.89 -6.52
N GLY A 285 7.73 -13.86 -6.24
CA GLY A 285 8.35 -12.79 -5.45
C GLY A 285 7.99 -12.83 -3.97
N PHE A 286 7.48 -13.97 -3.47
CA PHE A 286 7.14 -14.21 -2.08
C PHE A 286 7.55 -15.63 -1.66
N GLU A 287 8.12 -15.77 -0.47
CA GLU A 287 8.28 -17.08 0.16
C GLU A 287 7.04 -17.39 0.98
N LEU A 288 6.18 -18.27 0.45
CA LEU A 288 5.00 -18.79 1.14
C LEU A 288 5.12 -20.30 1.26
N ARG A 289 4.70 -20.85 2.39
CA ARG A 289 4.66 -22.31 2.57
C ARG A 289 3.54 -22.95 1.72
N TYR A 290 2.42 -22.24 1.56
CA TYR A 290 1.27 -22.67 0.78
C TYR A 290 0.42 -21.47 0.35
N VAL A 291 0.00 -21.43 -0.93
CA VAL A 291 -0.83 -20.33 -1.46
C VAL A 291 -2.23 -20.30 -0.83
N GLY A 292 -2.73 -21.45 -0.37
CA GLY A 292 -4.04 -21.51 0.28
C GLY A 292 -4.11 -20.78 1.62
N ASP A 293 -2.97 -20.50 2.26
CA ASP A 293 -2.93 -19.73 3.52
C ASP A 293 -3.46 -18.31 3.35
N VAL A 294 -3.42 -17.77 2.13
CA VAL A 294 -3.88 -16.41 1.85
C VAL A 294 -5.28 -16.39 1.22
N TYR A 295 -5.92 -17.53 0.96
CA TYR A 295 -7.26 -17.55 0.35
C TYR A 295 -8.35 -16.98 1.25
N ARG A 296 -8.15 -16.96 2.56
CA ARG A 296 -9.19 -16.61 3.53
C ARG A 296 -8.84 -15.37 4.31
N LEU A 297 -9.60 -14.29 4.16
CA LEU A 297 -9.38 -13.05 4.94
C LEU A 297 -9.42 -13.29 6.46
N ASP A 298 -10.20 -14.27 6.91
CA ASP A 298 -10.36 -14.61 8.33
C ASP A 298 -9.29 -15.54 8.89
N ARG A 299 -8.35 -16.02 8.06
CA ARG A 299 -7.30 -16.96 8.44
C ARG A 299 -5.99 -16.70 7.66
N GLN A 300 -5.47 -15.47 7.71
CA GLN A 300 -4.19 -15.14 7.08
C GLN A 300 -2.99 -15.63 7.92
N PRO A 301 -1.81 -15.84 7.32
CA PRO A 301 -0.59 -16.20 8.04
C PRO A 301 -0.30 -15.25 9.21
N GLY A 302 0.24 -15.78 10.30
CA GLY A 302 0.58 -15.00 11.50
C GLY A 302 -0.60 -14.68 12.42
N CYS A 303 -1.70 -15.41 12.30
CA CYS A 303 -2.95 -15.19 13.07
C CYS A 303 -3.57 -13.80 12.83
N VAL A 304 -3.37 -13.24 11.64
CA VAL A 304 -3.91 -11.94 11.23
C VAL A 304 -5.26 -12.13 10.52
N LYS A 305 -6.16 -11.16 10.69
CA LYS A 305 -7.43 -11.09 9.98
C LYS A 305 -7.59 -9.71 9.36
N VAL A 306 -7.85 -9.67 8.06
CA VAL A 306 -8.23 -8.43 7.37
C VAL A 306 -9.72 -8.21 7.59
N ILE A 307 -10.09 -7.03 8.07
CA ILE A 307 -11.47 -6.64 8.34
C ILE A 307 -11.80 -5.46 7.43
N TYR A 308 -12.61 -5.70 6.41
CA TYR A 308 -13.27 -4.63 5.66
C TYR A 308 -14.60 -4.26 6.34
N ASP A 309 -15.01 -3.01 6.20
CA ASP A 309 -16.32 -2.56 6.66
C ASP A 309 -17.43 -3.46 6.10
N LYS A 310 -18.40 -3.80 6.95
CA LYS A 310 -19.59 -4.56 6.51
C LYS A 310 -20.29 -3.79 5.40
N ALA A 311 -20.71 -4.49 4.35
CA ALA A 311 -21.54 -3.91 3.31
C ALA A 311 -22.77 -3.25 3.96
N ILE A 312 -22.90 -1.94 3.82
CA ILE A 312 -24.14 -1.26 4.17
C ILE A 312 -25.16 -1.75 3.14
N LYS A 313 -26.17 -2.52 3.58
CA LYS A 313 -27.32 -2.80 2.74
C LYS A 313 -27.89 -1.44 2.34
N LEU A 314 -27.84 -1.12 1.05
CA LEU A 314 -28.64 -0.04 0.49
C LEU A 314 -30.10 -0.48 0.66
N VAL A 315 -30.80 0.21 1.56
CA VAL A 315 -32.26 0.11 1.74
C VAL A 315 -32.91 1.01 0.72
#